data_AF-A0A1Y1BJB7-F1
#
_entry.id   AF-A0A1Y1BJB7-F1
#
_cell.length_a   1.000
_cell.length_b   1.000
_cell.length_c   1.000
_cell.angle_alpha   90.00
_cell.angle_beta   90.00
_cell.angle_gamma   90.00
#
_symmetry.space_group_name_H-M   'P 1'
#
loop_
_entity.id
_entity.type
_entity.pdbx_description
1 polymer ?
#
loop_
_entity_poly.entity_id
_entity_poly.type
_entity_poly.pdbx_seq_one_letter_code
_entity_poly.pdbx_strand_id
1 'polypeptide(L)'
;MQQSIQPVAITVQANQAWQSTGITLDGSVGVTIAYQKGLWTADPTTNNGEPYDAKGCPGYKINGSQFSSYPLHDNQLEGALVGRVGDSGTPFLIGDGPTTVPQGQKGTLSFVINDDLAHQHGNGLKDNQGSVTVYVYPANTAPDLSAPLVVDPPQTAPGIPNATLLGPLQHLLGTWTNQPLGSSGKGGTDAPFSYNVMPLPQKDPTSPQNYILKNSSYYEELTFTAIHGPVLNRGGIGAQVAYTVFYSQRVYFADGQNKDALVHAENGSLLLLGDIKQQLGPYGNGNLPGLGNQTVADSVPPTQEFNLVKQVAVPHGNSILALGSYTYGSGAPTIPTAVVLPTNVDTTPYRTLSQVTNPNPTYTLNPNQALVDALEIQAPDAYIKLTVSSTNGKGAVTNIGFEQQHANVASYDFTYWLESLDGGVSYTQLQYSQTISLQLPMSGGSVPFPHVTVNTLTKKSS
;
A
#
# COMPACT_ATOMS: atom_id res chain seq x y z
N MET A 1 20.93 2.35 18.96
CA MET A 1 19.62 1.84 18.48
C MET A 1 19.10 0.90 19.54
N GLN A 2 17.97 1.23 20.15
CA GLN A 2 17.23 0.29 20.98
C GLN A 2 16.88 -0.96 20.14
N GLN A 3 16.99 -2.16 20.72
CA GLN A 3 16.51 -3.38 20.08
C GLN A 3 14.99 -3.27 19.85
N SER A 4 14.47 -3.89 18.79
CA SER A 4 13.04 -3.86 18.51
C SER A 4 12.26 -4.41 19.71
N ILE A 5 11.33 -3.60 20.22
CA ILE A 5 10.40 -4.00 21.27
C ILE A 5 9.59 -5.15 20.71
N GLN A 6 9.59 -6.30 21.39
CA GLN A 6 8.79 -7.44 20.97
C GLN A 6 7.32 -7.20 21.30
N PRO A 7 6.39 -7.57 20.41
CA PRO A 7 4.98 -7.53 20.72
C PRO A 7 4.66 -8.32 22.01
N VAL A 8 3.95 -7.70 22.95
CA VAL A 8 3.64 -8.28 24.26
C VAL A 8 2.22 -7.93 24.71
N ALA A 9 1.52 -8.91 25.30
CA ALA A 9 0.23 -8.69 25.94
C ALA A 9 0.42 -8.26 27.41
N ILE A 10 -0.22 -7.17 27.80
CA ILE A 10 -0.18 -6.61 29.15
C ILE A 10 -1.61 -6.57 29.71
N THR A 11 -1.82 -7.22 30.86
CA THR A 11 -3.08 -7.13 31.60
C THR A 11 -2.98 -6.02 32.64
N VAL A 12 -3.91 -5.08 32.61
CA VAL A 12 -4.00 -3.91 33.50
C VAL A 12 -5.19 -4.12 34.45
N GLN A 13 -4.90 -4.18 35.74
CA GLN A 13 -5.91 -4.32 36.80
C GLN A 13 -6.58 -2.97 37.08
N ALA A 14 -7.90 -2.98 37.26
CA ALA A 14 -8.67 -1.76 37.53
C ALA A 14 -8.40 -1.19 38.94
N ASN A 15 -8.01 -2.03 39.89
CA ASN A 15 -7.83 -1.67 41.30
C ASN A 15 -6.38 -1.35 41.69
N GLN A 16 -5.52 -1.11 40.71
CA GLN A 16 -4.11 -0.78 40.92
C GLN A 16 -3.79 0.55 40.24
N ALA A 17 -2.94 1.35 40.90
CA ALA A 17 -2.40 2.57 40.33
C ALA A 17 -1.46 2.24 39.14
N TRP A 18 -0.65 3.20 38.70
CA TRP A 18 0.28 3.06 37.58
C TRP A 18 1.06 1.73 37.59
N GLN A 19 0.72 0.86 36.64
CA GLN A 19 1.30 -0.46 36.46
C GLN A 19 2.40 -0.38 35.39
N SER A 20 3.64 -0.68 35.79
CA SER A 20 4.77 -0.74 34.86
C SER A 20 4.59 -1.89 33.87
N THR A 21 4.86 -1.62 32.60
CA THR A 21 4.88 -2.65 31.54
C THR A 21 6.21 -3.39 31.45
N GLY A 22 7.26 -2.88 32.12
CA GLY A 22 8.65 -3.31 31.92
C GLY A 22 9.28 -2.80 30.61
N ILE A 23 8.51 -2.16 29.73
CA ILE A 23 9.01 -1.58 28.48
C ILE A 23 9.62 -0.22 28.79
N THR A 24 10.89 -0.03 28.44
CA THR A 24 11.59 1.25 28.56
C THR A 24 11.79 1.85 27.19
N LEU A 25 11.40 3.11 27.00
CA LEU A 25 11.56 3.84 25.73
C LEU A 25 12.79 4.73 25.80
N ASP A 26 13.62 4.72 24.75
CA ASP A 26 14.77 5.64 24.61
C ASP A 26 14.48 6.87 23.73
N GLY A 27 13.25 6.95 23.22
CA GLY A 27 12.76 8.01 22.32
C GLY A 27 12.99 7.74 20.83
N SER A 28 13.66 6.65 20.46
CA SER A 28 13.98 6.31 19.05
C SER A 28 12.98 5.37 18.38
N VAL A 29 12.23 4.57 19.15
CA VAL A 29 11.24 3.63 18.65
C VAL A 29 9.84 4.05 19.12
N GLY A 30 8.91 4.23 18.18
CA GLY A 30 7.50 4.41 18.49
C GLY A 30 6.89 3.09 18.98
N VAL A 31 5.94 3.16 19.90
CA VAL A 31 5.21 2.00 20.42
C VAL A 31 3.72 2.25 20.25
N THR A 32 2.98 1.24 19.84
CA THR A 32 1.53 1.30 19.69
C THR A 32 0.87 0.35 20.69
N ILE A 33 -0.21 0.82 21.30
CA ILE A 33 -1.04 0.07 22.26
C ILE A 33 -2.42 -0.14 21.66
N ALA A 34 -2.92 -1.37 21.65
CA ALA A 34 -4.27 -1.70 21.21
C ALA A 34 -4.97 -2.62 22.22
N TYR A 35 -6.24 -2.36 22.52
CA TYR A 35 -7.07 -3.22 23.35
C TYR A 35 -7.28 -4.59 22.68
N GLN A 36 -7.21 -5.65 23.48
CA GLN A 36 -7.43 -7.01 23.01
C GLN A 36 -8.73 -7.60 23.56
N LYS A 37 -8.91 -7.55 24.89
CA LYS A 37 -10.02 -8.20 25.59
C LYS A 37 -10.09 -7.76 27.05
N GLY A 38 -11.15 -8.21 27.73
CA GLY A 38 -11.35 -8.00 29.16
C GLY A 38 -12.24 -6.79 29.40
N LEU A 39 -12.95 -6.81 30.52
CA LEU A 39 -13.84 -5.72 30.91
C LEU A 39 -13.50 -5.33 32.35
N TRP A 40 -13.73 -4.06 32.66
CA TRP A 40 -13.55 -3.52 34.00
C TRP A 40 -14.58 -2.44 34.32
N THR A 41 -14.59 -1.98 35.56
CA THR A 41 -15.31 -0.78 35.98
C THR A 41 -14.51 -0.02 37.01
N ALA A 42 -14.55 1.31 36.94
CA ALA A 42 -14.10 2.22 37.99
C ALA A 42 -15.14 2.32 39.13
N ASP A 43 -16.43 2.32 38.80
CA ASP A 43 -17.51 2.37 39.78
C ASP A 43 -18.61 1.35 39.40
N PRO A 44 -18.81 0.27 40.18
CA PRO A 44 -19.86 -0.74 39.95
C PRO A 44 -21.30 -0.21 39.99
N THR A 45 -21.51 1.04 40.40
CA THR A 45 -22.83 1.69 40.40
C THR A 45 -23.09 2.49 39.12
N THR A 46 -22.05 2.76 38.32
CA THR A 46 -22.15 3.39 36.99
C THR A 46 -22.52 2.36 35.92
N ASN A 47 -22.93 2.85 34.73
CA ASN A 47 -23.30 2.00 33.58
C ASN A 47 -24.32 0.87 33.90
N ASN A 48 -25.25 1.12 34.83
CA ASN A 48 -26.20 0.12 35.35
C ASN A 48 -25.54 -1.13 35.95
N GLY A 49 -24.29 -1.02 36.41
CA GLY A 49 -23.49 -2.13 36.97
C GLY A 49 -22.80 -3.01 35.95
N GLU A 50 -22.92 -2.70 34.66
CA GLU A 50 -22.25 -3.46 33.59
C GLU A 50 -20.80 -2.97 33.40
N PRO A 51 -19.81 -3.88 33.33
CA PRO A 51 -18.44 -3.50 33.06
C PRO A 51 -18.27 -3.10 31.58
N TYR A 52 -17.20 -2.36 31.30
CA TYR A 52 -16.90 -1.80 29.97
C TYR A 52 -15.45 -2.09 29.57
N ASP A 53 -15.14 -1.83 28.30
CA ASP A 53 -13.81 -2.03 27.73
C ASP A 53 -12.87 -0.85 28.04
N ALA A 54 -11.71 -0.82 27.39
CA ALA A 54 -10.69 0.18 27.64
C ALA A 54 -11.10 1.60 27.21
N LYS A 55 -12.18 1.77 26.44
CA LYS A 55 -12.75 3.07 26.09
C LYS A 55 -13.27 3.87 27.28
N GLY A 56 -13.66 3.17 28.35
CA GLY A 56 -14.21 3.76 29.57
C GLY A 56 -15.74 3.79 29.62
N CYS A 57 -16.27 4.24 30.76
CA CYS A 57 -17.68 4.22 31.10
C CYS A 57 -18.51 5.05 30.11
N PRO A 58 -19.45 4.45 29.36
CA PRO A 58 -20.29 5.19 28.43
C PRO A 58 -21.04 6.33 29.09
N GLY A 59 -20.84 7.55 28.58
CA GLY A 59 -21.56 8.76 29.02
C GLY A 59 -21.07 9.39 30.33
N TYR A 60 -20.11 8.78 31.04
CA TYR A 60 -19.60 9.31 32.30
C TYR A 60 -18.29 10.08 32.07
N LYS A 61 -18.43 11.38 31.77
CA LYS A 61 -17.32 12.28 31.48
C LYS A 61 -16.81 13.00 32.72
N ILE A 62 -15.51 12.98 32.92
CA ILE A 62 -14.81 13.74 33.95
C ILE A 62 -14.56 15.16 33.41
N ASN A 63 -15.15 16.19 34.03
CA ASN A 63 -15.06 17.58 33.55
C ASN A 63 -14.85 18.58 34.69
N GLY A 64 -13.91 19.51 34.51
CA GLY A 64 -13.67 20.63 35.42
C GLY A 64 -12.44 20.43 36.29
N SER A 65 -11.88 21.56 36.74
CA SER A 65 -10.61 21.63 37.46
C SER A 65 -10.60 20.90 38.82
N GLN A 66 -11.78 20.62 39.37
CA GLN A 66 -11.90 19.81 40.58
C GLN A 66 -11.35 18.39 40.39
N PHE A 67 -11.41 17.83 39.17
CA PHE A 67 -10.90 16.48 38.87
C PHE A 67 -9.42 16.47 38.43
N SER A 68 -8.66 17.52 38.76
CA SER A 68 -7.23 17.62 38.40
C SER A 68 -6.33 16.52 38.99
N SER A 69 -6.86 15.73 39.93
CA SER A 69 -6.21 14.55 40.50
C SER A 69 -6.37 13.27 39.68
N TYR A 70 -7.32 13.23 38.75
CA TYR A 70 -7.48 12.10 37.83
C TYR A 70 -6.34 12.08 36.81
N PRO A 71 -5.95 10.92 36.28
CA PRO A 71 -4.93 10.81 35.23
C PRO A 71 -5.26 11.69 34.02
N LEU A 72 -6.52 11.72 33.61
CA LEU A 72 -7.04 12.60 32.58
C LEU A 72 -8.42 13.14 32.97
N HIS A 73 -8.63 14.43 32.72
CA HIS A 73 -9.90 15.13 32.90
C HIS A 73 -10.23 15.95 31.64
N ASP A 74 -11.37 16.64 31.67
CA ASP A 74 -11.92 17.47 30.59
C ASP A 74 -12.27 16.67 29.32
N ASN A 75 -13.53 16.25 29.28
CA ASN A 75 -14.15 15.49 28.19
C ASN A 75 -13.59 14.07 28.00
N GLN A 76 -12.85 13.55 28.99
CA GLN A 76 -12.38 12.17 29.04
C GLN A 76 -13.33 11.31 29.88
N LEU A 77 -13.45 10.03 29.54
CA LEU A 77 -14.33 9.10 30.25
C LEU A 77 -13.62 8.54 31.49
N GLU A 78 -14.37 8.43 32.58
CA GLU A 78 -13.95 7.63 33.73
C GLU A 78 -13.82 6.17 33.30
N GLY A 79 -12.83 5.46 33.84
CA GLY A 79 -12.61 4.07 33.48
C GLY A 79 -11.90 3.84 32.15
N ALA A 80 -11.54 4.89 31.40
CA ALA A 80 -10.75 4.74 30.18
C ALA A 80 -9.32 4.29 30.49
N LEU A 81 -8.67 3.56 29.59
CA LEU A 81 -7.25 3.21 29.75
C LEU A 81 -6.35 4.41 29.44
N VAL A 82 -5.39 4.68 30.34
CA VAL A 82 -4.46 5.80 30.27
C VAL A 82 -3.02 5.30 30.33
N GLY A 83 -2.14 5.91 29.53
CA GLY A 83 -0.71 5.65 29.53
C GLY A 83 0.12 6.83 30.05
N ARG A 84 1.33 6.54 30.53
CA ARG A 84 2.39 7.53 30.77
C ARG A 84 3.77 6.91 30.49
N VAL A 85 4.75 7.75 30.17
CA VAL A 85 6.16 7.33 30.01
C VAL A 85 7.02 8.01 31.06
N GLY A 86 7.65 7.22 31.91
CA GLY A 86 8.35 7.71 33.10
C GLY A 86 7.39 8.18 34.19
N ASP A 87 7.91 8.35 35.41
CA ASP A 87 7.08 8.65 36.58
C ASP A 87 6.50 10.06 36.58
N SER A 88 7.14 10.98 35.87
CA SER A 88 6.70 12.37 35.69
C SER A 88 6.18 12.66 34.28
N GLY A 89 5.95 11.63 33.46
CA GLY A 89 5.43 11.80 32.11
C GLY A 89 3.99 12.30 32.12
N THR A 90 3.66 13.16 31.15
CA THR A 90 2.27 13.60 30.94
C THR A 90 1.40 12.41 30.54
N PRO A 91 0.28 12.14 31.24
CA PRO A 91 -0.66 11.09 30.87
C PRO A 91 -1.27 11.33 29.48
N PHE A 92 -1.59 10.26 28.77
CA PHE A 92 -2.27 10.30 27.47
C PHE A 92 -3.33 9.21 27.37
N LEU A 93 -4.43 9.51 26.67
CA LEU A 93 -5.53 8.58 26.48
C LEU A 93 -5.09 7.43 25.58
N ILE A 94 -5.30 6.19 26.01
CA ILE A 94 -5.14 5.01 25.15
C ILE A 94 -6.50 4.54 24.63
N GLY A 95 -7.50 4.41 25.50
CA GLY A 95 -8.80 3.87 25.11
C GLY A 95 -8.67 2.44 24.56
N ASP A 96 -9.48 2.10 23.55
CA ASP A 96 -9.34 0.84 22.81
C ASP A 96 -8.12 0.81 21.86
N GLY A 97 -7.50 1.96 21.60
CA GLY A 97 -6.46 2.10 20.59
C GLY A 97 -6.95 1.77 19.16
N PRO A 98 -6.02 1.53 18.20
CA PRO A 98 -4.58 1.61 18.37
C PRO A 98 -4.09 3.04 18.64
N THR A 99 -3.30 3.21 19.70
CA THR A 99 -2.75 4.51 20.12
C THR A 99 -1.23 4.45 20.13
N THR A 100 -0.58 5.31 19.36
CA THR A 100 0.88 5.46 19.36
C THR A 100 1.32 6.31 20.54
N VAL A 101 2.30 5.84 21.31
CA VAL A 101 2.95 6.62 22.36
C VAL A 101 3.51 7.92 21.76
N PRO A 102 3.32 9.08 22.41
CA PRO A 102 3.86 10.34 21.92
C PRO A 102 5.37 10.25 21.58
N GLN A 103 5.78 10.85 20.47
CA GLN A 103 7.15 10.74 19.95
C GLN A 103 8.18 11.34 20.92
N GLY A 104 9.37 10.74 20.99
CA GLY A 104 10.52 11.26 21.74
C GLY A 104 10.46 11.04 23.26
N GLN A 105 9.41 10.37 23.76
CA GLN A 105 9.27 10.03 25.18
C GLN A 105 10.35 9.06 25.64
N LYS A 106 10.87 9.27 26.86
CA LYS A 106 11.94 8.47 27.46
C LYS A 106 11.56 7.99 28.85
N GLY A 107 11.79 6.72 29.13
CA GLY A 107 11.48 6.10 30.42
C GLY A 107 10.53 4.91 30.31
N THR A 108 10.08 4.41 31.45
CA THR A 108 9.24 3.21 31.51
C THR A 108 7.79 3.51 31.17
N LEU A 109 7.22 2.78 30.22
CA LEU A 109 5.80 2.85 29.88
C LEU A 109 4.97 2.20 30.99
N SER A 110 3.96 2.92 31.48
CA SER A 110 3.04 2.45 32.52
C SER A 110 1.60 2.74 32.14
N PHE A 111 0.67 1.91 32.63
CA PHE A 111 -0.76 2.02 32.36
C PHE A 111 -1.58 2.14 33.64
N VAL A 112 -2.75 2.77 33.56
CA VAL A 112 -3.71 2.89 34.66
C VAL A 112 -5.12 3.07 34.11
N ILE A 113 -6.14 2.74 34.91
CA ILE A 113 -7.52 3.15 34.66
C ILE A 113 -7.68 4.65 34.96
N ASN A 114 -8.49 5.36 34.17
CA ASN A 114 -8.77 6.77 34.39
C ASN A 114 -9.76 6.97 35.54
N ASP A 115 -9.24 7.07 36.75
CA ASP A 115 -10.05 7.14 37.97
C ASP A 115 -9.34 7.92 39.09
N ASP A 116 -10.01 8.14 40.21
CA ASP A 116 -9.59 8.93 41.37
C ASP A 116 -8.42 8.28 42.15
N LEU A 117 -7.22 8.38 41.59
CA LEU A 117 -5.99 7.87 42.22
C LEU A 117 -5.68 8.49 43.59
N ALA A 118 -6.20 9.69 43.84
CA ALA A 118 -5.94 10.46 45.06
C ALA A 118 -7.04 10.32 46.13
N HIS A 119 -8.11 9.57 45.84
CA HIS A 119 -9.26 9.38 46.73
C HIS A 119 -9.92 10.70 47.16
N GLN A 120 -10.04 11.66 46.24
CA GLN A 120 -10.61 13.00 46.47
C GLN A 120 -12.10 13.11 46.16
N HIS A 121 -12.65 12.21 45.35
CA HIS A 121 -14.00 12.28 44.79
C HIS A 121 -14.83 11.01 45.03
N GLY A 122 -14.24 9.95 45.60
CA GLY A 122 -14.95 8.73 45.92
C GLY A 122 -14.11 7.72 46.68
N ASN A 123 -14.33 6.43 46.40
CA ASN A 123 -13.57 5.33 47.01
C ASN A 123 -12.14 5.20 46.44
N GLY A 124 -11.80 5.98 45.40
CA GLY A 124 -10.63 5.77 44.58
C GLY A 124 -10.65 4.37 43.97
N LEU A 125 -9.49 3.74 43.80
CA LEU A 125 -9.40 2.44 43.13
C LEU A 125 -9.98 1.22 43.89
N LYS A 126 -10.68 1.42 45.02
CA LYS A 126 -11.05 0.34 45.95
C LYS A 126 -12.28 -0.45 45.51
N ASP A 127 -13.22 0.20 44.83
CA ASP A 127 -14.43 -0.40 44.27
C ASP A 127 -14.29 -0.81 42.80
N ASN A 128 -13.15 -0.47 42.19
CA ASN A 128 -12.81 -0.88 40.83
C ASN A 128 -12.71 -2.40 40.73
N GLN A 129 -13.28 -2.96 39.66
CA GLN A 129 -13.33 -4.40 39.43
C GLN A 129 -12.94 -4.76 38.01
N GLY A 130 -12.32 -5.93 37.85
CA GLY A 130 -11.94 -6.47 36.55
C GLY A 130 -10.59 -5.96 36.05
N SER A 131 -10.32 -6.26 34.77
CA SER A 131 -9.06 -5.95 34.11
C SER A 131 -9.22 -5.96 32.61
N VAL A 132 -8.44 -5.12 31.93
CA VAL A 132 -8.32 -5.14 30.46
C VAL A 132 -6.95 -5.69 30.07
N THR A 133 -6.87 -6.35 28.92
CA THR A 133 -5.61 -6.77 28.30
C THR A 133 -5.40 -6.00 27.02
N VAL A 134 -4.21 -5.42 26.89
CA VAL A 134 -3.76 -4.70 25.69
C VAL A 134 -2.56 -5.38 25.07
N TYR A 135 -2.38 -5.17 23.78
CA TYR A 135 -1.18 -5.56 23.05
C TYR A 135 -0.31 -4.34 22.80
N VAL A 136 0.95 -4.44 23.19
CA VAL A 136 1.97 -3.40 23.01
C VAL A 136 2.98 -3.90 21.98
N TYR A 137 3.15 -3.17 20.88
CA TYR A 137 3.99 -3.58 19.75
C TYR A 137 4.68 -2.34 19.15
N PRO A 138 5.79 -2.49 18.41
CA PRO A 138 6.47 -1.35 17.83
C PRO A 138 5.56 -0.67 16.79
N ALA A 139 5.57 0.66 16.77
CA ALA A 139 4.96 1.43 15.71
C ALA A 139 5.70 1.14 14.40
N ASN A 140 4.96 1.12 13.30
CA ASN A 140 5.60 1.01 11.99
C ASN A 140 6.42 2.27 11.71
N THR A 141 7.53 2.08 11.00
CA THR A 141 8.38 3.20 10.60
C THR A 141 7.90 3.72 9.26
N ALA A 142 7.44 4.99 9.25
CA ALA A 142 7.15 5.68 8.01
C ALA A 142 8.36 5.64 7.07
N PRO A 143 8.16 5.32 5.77
CA PRO A 143 9.25 5.31 4.80
C PRO A 143 9.76 6.72 4.53
N ASP A 144 11.04 6.84 4.24
CA ASP A 144 11.63 8.09 3.77
C ASP A 144 11.38 8.26 2.28
N LEU A 145 10.29 8.95 1.95
CA LEU A 145 9.92 9.29 0.57
C LEU A 145 10.80 10.42 -0.02
N SER A 146 11.78 10.94 0.73
CA SER A 146 12.69 12.00 0.29
C SER A 146 13.86 11.49 -0.56
N ALA A 147 14.10 10.19 -0.62
CA ALA A 147 15.09 9.58 -1.50
C ALA A 147 14.43 8.66 -2.55
N PRO A 148 15.02 8.50 -3.75
CA PRO A 148 14.59 7.47 -4.69
C PRO A 148 14.90 6.06 -4.14
N LEU A 149 14.06 5.08 -4.48
CA LEU A 149 14.28 3.68 -4.13
C LEU A 149 15.52 3.08 -4.81
N VAL A 150 15.84 3.56 -6.01
CA VAL A 150 16.94 3.08 -6.83
C VAL A 150 17.68 4.29 -7.40
N VAL A 151 19.00 4.29 -7.28
CA VAL A 151 19.89 5.28 -7.89
C VAL A 151 20.85 4.54 -8.79
N ASP A 152 20.68 4.70 -10.10
CA ASP A 152 21.66 4.20 -11.06
C ASP A 152 22.85 5.17 -11.16
N PRO A 153 24.09 4.66 -11.16
CA PRO A 153 25.26 5.49 -11.35
C PRO A 153 25.22 6.13 -12.74
N PRO A 154 25.54 7.43 -12.88
CA PRO A 154 25.57 8.09 -14.19
C PRO A 154 26.55 7.37 -15.12
N GLN A 155 26.11 7.01 -16.33
CA GLN A 155 27.00 6.54 -17.39
C GLN A 155 26.99 7.49 -18.58
N THR A 156 28.19 7.84 -19.05
CA THR A 156 28.38 8.68 -20.24
C THR A 156 28.42 7.87 -21.52
N ALA A 157 28.89 6.61 -21.47
CA ALA A 157 28.99 5.73 -22.63
C ALA A 157 28.83 4.24 -22.25
N PRO A 158 27.77 3.55 -22.75
CA PRO A 158 26.66 4.13 -23.48
C PRO A 158 25.82 5.03 -22.56
N GLY A 159 25.26 6.11 -23.11
CA GLY A 159 24.28 6.92 -22.40
C GLY A 159 22.90 6.25 -22.36
N ILE A 160 21.97 6.84 -21.61
CA ILE A 160 20.54 6.52 -21.71
C ILE A 160 20.12 6.76 -23.18
N PRO A 161 19.36 5.84 -23.80
CA PRO A 161 18.81 6.07 -25.14
C PRO A 161 18.11 7.43 -25.22
N ASN A 162 18.23 8.12 -26.36
CA ASN A 162 17.62 9.43 -26.50
C ASN A 162 16.09 9.36 -26.24
N ALA A 163 15.52 10.49 -25.82
CA ALA A 163 14.09 10.67 -25.55
C ALA A 163 13.17 10.05 -26.62
N THR A 164 13.53 10.25 -27.89
CA THR A 164 12.77 9.75 -29.04
C THR A 164 12.71 8.22 -29.10
N LEU A 165 13.74 7.51 -28.62
CA LEU A 165 13.81 6.05 -28.64
C LEU A 165 13.05 5.40 -27.48
N LEU A 166 13.03 6.02 -26.29
CA LEU A 166 12.21 5.54 -25.16
C LEU A 166 10.70 5.79 -25.37
N GLY A 167 10.34 6.63 -26.34
CA GLY A 167 8.97 6.96 -26.68
C GLY A 167 8.19 7.44 -25.45
N PRO A 168 6.99 6.91 -25.15
CA PRO A 168 6.21 7.32 -23.99
C PRO A 168 6.87 6.93 -22.64
N LEU A 169 7.73 5.91 -22.60
CA LEU A 169 8.33 5.44 -21.34
C LEU A 169 9.32 6.45 -20.74
N GLN A 170 9.84 7.38 -21.54
CA GLN A 170 10.71 8.45 -21.05
C GLN A 170 10.06 9.28 -19.94
N HIS A 171 8.73 9.42 -19.98
CA HIS A 171 8.01 10.27 -19.05
C HIS A 171 7.92 9.65 -17.65
N LEU A 172 8.05 8.31 -17.54
CA LEU A 172 8.05 7.59 -16.28
C LEU A 172 9.34 7.79 -15.48
N LEU A 173 10.47 8.11 -16.12
CA LEU A 173 11.78 8.18 -15.44
C LEU A 173 11.76 9.11 -14.23
N GLY A 174 12.28 8.64 -13.09
CA GLY A 174 12.27 9.35 -11.81
C GLY A 174 11.40 8.66 -10.75
N THR A 175 11.17 9.37 -9.64
CA THR A 175 10.40 8.86 -8.49
C THR A 175 9.02 9.48 -8.43
N TRP A 176 8.03 8.65 -8.10
CA TRP A 176 6.62 8.99 -8.00
C TRP A 176 6.12 8.60 -6.63
N THR A 177 5.33 9.48 -6.01
CA THR A 177 4.78 9.26 -4.67
C THR A 177 3.36 9.82 -4.59
N ASN A 178 2.60 9.37 -3.59
CA ASN A 178 1.33 10.00 -3.22
C ASN A 178 1.59 11.42 -2.67
N GLN A 179 1.08 12.44 -3.34
CA GLN A 179 1.22 13.85 -2.95
C GLN A 179 -0.13 14.57 -3.00
N PRO A 180 -0.36 15.61 -2.19
CA PRO A 180 -1.59 16.40 -2.25
C PRO A 180 -1.86 16.94 -3.66
N LEU A 181 -3.11 16.76 -4.14
CA LEU A 181 -3.58 17.26 -5.43
C LEU A 181 -4.34 18.57 -5.24
N GLY A 182 -3.97 19.58 -6.03
CA GLY A 182 -4.51 20.94 -5.92
C GLY A 182 -4.51 21.47 -4.47
N SER A 183 -5.62 22.10 -4.07
CA SER A 183 -5.85 22.61 -2.71
C SER A 183 -6.78 21.72 -1.88
N SER A 184 -7.04 20.49 -2.32
CA SER A 184 -8.04 19.59 -1.73
C SER A 184 -7.66 19.01 -0.36
N GLY A 185 -6.37 19.02 -0.03
CA GLY A 185 -5.83 18.28 1.12
C GLY A 185 -5.83 16.75 0.96
N LYS A 186 -6.21 16.23 -0.22
CA LYS A 186 -6.22 14.79 -0.56
C LYS A 186 -5.15 14.45 -1.61
N GLY A 187 -4.79 13.19 -1.72
CA GLY A 187 -3.78 12.65 -2.64
C GLY A 187 -2.45 12.29 -1.96
N GLY A 188 -2.14 12.93 -0.83
CA GLY A 188 -0.97 12.62 -0.01
C GLY A 188 -1.11 11.31 0.78
N THR A 189 -0.07 10.94 1.53
CA THR A 189 0.02 9.66 2.26
C THR A 189 -1.09 9.41 3.28
N ASP A 190 -1.71 10.48 3.82
CA ASP A 190 -2.79 10.37 4.82
C ASP A 190 -4.18 10.28 4.21
N ALA A 191 -4.35 10.68 2.94
CA ALA A 191 -5.63 10.62 2.23
C ALA A 191 -5.41 10.33 0.74
N PRO A 192 -4.77 9.20 0.38
CA PRO A 192 -4.38 8.92 -0.99
C PRO A 192 -5.60 8.57 -1.85
N PHE A 193 -5.51 8.86 -3.15
CA PHE A 193 -6.45 8.35 -4.16
C PHE A 193 -6.01 6.97 -4.63
N SER A 194 -6.14 6.01 -3.72
CA SER A 194 -5.79 4.61 -3.93
C SER A 194 -6.81 3.69 -3.31
N TYR A 195 -6.91 2.48 -3.84
CA TYR A 195 -7.66 1.44 -3.19
C TYR A 195 -7.22 0.06 -3.64
N ASN A 196 -7.20 -0.87 -2.69
CA ASN A 196 -6.91 -2.28 -2.89
C ASN A 196 -8.16 -3.09 -2.55
N VAL A 197 -8.59 -3.94 -3.47
CA VAL A 197 -9.62 -4.97 -3.24
C VAL A 197 -8.94 -6.32 -3.20
N MET A 198 -8.84 -6.93 -2.00
CA MET A 198 -8.09 -8.17 -1.78
C MET A 198 -8.99 -9.23 -1.15
N PRO A 199 -9.48 -10.19 -1.95
CA PRO A 199 -10.10 -11.40 -1.43
C PRO A 199 -9.02 -12.36 -0.90
N LEU A 200 -9.21 -12.86 0.32
CA LEU A 200 -8.34 -13.84 0.96
C LEU A 200 -9.12 -15.13 1.24
N PRO A 201 -8.63 -16.30 0.81
CA PRO A 201 -9.25 -17.56 1.18
C PRO A 201 -9.05 -17.80 2.68
N GLN A 202 -10.14 -18.05 3.40
CA GLN A 202 -10.12 -18.28 4.84
C GLN A 202 -11.23 -19.24 5.25
N LYS A 203 -10.83 -20.43 5.71
CA LYS A 203 -11.75 -21.41 6.30
C LYS A 203 -11.78 -21.26 7.82
N ASP A 204 -12.86 -20.68 8.33
CA ASP A 204 -13.12 -20.49 9.77
C ASP A 204 -14.64 -20.59 10.00
N PRO A 205 -15.13 -21.12 11.14
CA PRO A 205 -16.54 -21.06 11.54
C PRO A 205 -17.25 -19.71 11.31
N THR A 206 -16.52 -18.60 11.37
CA THR A 206 -17.02 -17.23 11.17
C THR A 206 -17.00 -16.75 9.71
N SER A 207 -16.33 -17.46 8.80
CA SER A 207 -16.41 -17.27 7.35
C SER A 207 -17.00 -18.52 6.69
N PRO A 208 -18.34 -18.70 6.73
CA PRO A 208 -19.00 -19.85 6.12
C PRO A 208 -18.82 -19.91 4.59
N GLN A 209 -18.37 -18.81 3.99
CA GLN A 209 -18.12 -18.65 2.57
C GLN A 209 -16.69 -19.04 2.18
N ASN A 210 -15.82 -19.37 3.14
CA ASN A 210 -14.41 -19.70 2.95
C ASN A 210 -13.53 -18.55 2.40
N TYR A 211 -13.95 -17.29 2.52
CA TYR A 211 -13.12 -16.13 2.19
C TYR A 211 -13.46 -14.89 3.03
N ILE A 212 -12.51 -13.97 3.15
CA ILE A 212 -12.71 -12.62 3.71
C ILE A 212 -12.17 -11.57 2.74
N LEU A 213 -12.50 -10.31 2.97
CA LEU A 213 -11.86 -9.18 2.29
C LEU A 213 -10.81 -8.55 3.21
N LYS A 214 -9.72 -8.06 2.63
CA LYS A 214 -8.70 -7.25 3.29
C LYS A 214 -8.46 -5.98 2.48
N ASN A 215 -9.52 -5.19 2.35
CA ASN A 215 -9.50 -3.99 1.53
C ASN A 215 -8.95 -2.82 2.33
N SER A 216 -8.15 -1.99 1.68
CA SER A 216 -7.51 -0.86 2.35
C SER A 216 -7.12 0.23 1.35
N SER A 217 -7.04 1.46 1.83
CA SER A 217 -6.27 2.51 1.17
C SER A 217 -4.78 2.33 1.45
N TYR A 218 -3.94 2.78 0.54
CA TYR A 218 -2.48 2.64 0.65
C TYR A 218 -1.77 3.82 0.03
N TYR A 219 -0.52 4.05 0.41
CA TYR A 219 0.34 4.94 -0.35
C TYR A 219 1.58 4.18 -0.79
N GLU A 220 2.26 4.70 -1.80
CA GLU A 220 3.43 4.03 -2.34
C GLU A 220 4.47 5.01 -2.85
N GLU A 221 5.63 4.43 -3.11
CA GLU A 221 6.70 5.04 -3.86
C GLU A 221 7.11 4.12 -5.01
N LEU A 222 7.37 4.73 -6.16
CA LEU A 222 7.68 4.05 -7.41
C LEU A 222 8.81 4.79 -8.10
N THR A 223 9.95 4.14 -8.29
CA THR A 223 11.11 4.73 -8.98
C THR A 223 11.38 4.00 -10.28
N PHE A 224 11.49 4.75 -11.38
CA PHE A 224 11.82 4.25 -12.70
C PHE A 224 13.22 4.70 -13.13
N THR A 225 14.02 3.76 -13.64
CA THR A 225 15.34 4.05 -14.23
C THR A 225 15.47 3.42 -15.62
N ALA A 226 16.10 4.14 -16.55
CA ALA A 226 16.36 3.61 -17.88
C ALA A 226 17.70 2.88 -17.90
N ILE A 227 17.77 1.79 -18.66
CA ILE A 227 19.07 1.16 -18.94
C ILE A 227 19.87 1.97 -19.96
N HIS A 228 21.18 1.82 -19.88
CA HIS A 228 22.12 2.45 -20.78
C HIS A 228 22.36 1.58 -22.03
N GLY A 229 22.30 2.20 -23.21
CA GLY A 229 22.50 1.53 -24.50
C GLY A 229 21.34 0.66 -25.00
N PRO A 230 21.38 0.24 -26.28
CA PRO A 230 20.33 -0.60 -26.87
C PRO A 230 20.49 -2.07 -26.45
N VAL A 231 19.37 -2.73 -26.13
CA VAL A 231 19.32 -4.20 -25.93
C VAL A 231 18.76 -4.83 -27.19
N LEU A 232 19.60 -5.54 -27.93
CA LEU A 232 19.26 -6.12 -29.23
C LEU A 232 18.94 -7.60 -29.13
N ASN A 233 17.72 -7.97 -29.50
CA ASN A 233 17.34 -9.32 -29.86
C ASN A 233 17.72 -9.56 -31.34
N ARG A 234 18.45 -10.63 -31.64
CA ARG A 234 18.93 -10.96 -33.00
C ARG A 234 18.64 -12.42 -33.34
N GLY A 235 18.14 -12.68 -34.56
CA GLY A 235 17.76 -14.02 -35.02
C GLY A 235 18.38 -14.45 -36.36
N GLY A 236 19.29 -13.66 -36.93
CA GLY A 236 19.90 -13.91 -38.24
C GLY A 236 19.14 -13.30 -39.42
N ILE A 237 17.82 -13.09 -39.28
CA ILE A 237 16.92 -12.63 -40.35
C ILE A 237 16.23 -11.30 -40.04
N GLY A 238 16.35 -10.80 -38.82
CA GLY A 238 15.71 -9.58 -38.31
C GLY A 238 16.19 -9.28 -36.89
N ALA A 239 16.01 -8.05 -36.43
CA ALA A 239 16.36 -7.69 -35.06
C ALA A 239 15.25 -6.86 -34.42
N GLN A 240 15.21 -6.88 -33.10
CA GLN A 240 14.33 -6.05 -32.29
C GLN A 240 15.16 -5.40 -31.20
N VAL A 241 14.96 -4.10 -31.00
CA VAL A 241 15.54 -3.35 -29.89
C VAL A 241 14.52 -3.29 -28.77
N ALA A 242 14.95 -3.54 -27.54
CA ALA A 242 14.15 -3.34 -26.35
C ALA A 242 14.64 -2.10 -25.58
N TYR A 243 13.89 -1.00 -25.66
CA TYR A 243 14.14 0.19 -24.86
C TYR A 243 13.51 -0.01 -23.48
N THR A 244 14.36 -0.30 -22.49
CA THR A 244 13.92 -0.82 -21.19
C THR A 244 14.00 0.26 -20.11
N VAL A 245 12.92 0.35 -19.33
CA VAL A 245 12.83 1.11 -18.09
C VAL A 245 12.57 0.11 -16.96
N PHE A 246 13.49 0.00 -16.01
CA PHE A 246 13.25 -0.74 -14.77
C PHE A 246 12.41 0.07 -13.80
N TYR A 247 11.66 -0.62 -12.95
CA TYR A 247 10.95 0.00 -11.84
C TYR A 247 11.12 -0.78 -10.54
N SER A 248 11.09 -0.05 -9.43
CA SER A 248 10.99 -0.58 -8.07
C SER A 248 9.84 0.10 -7.36
N GLN A 249 8.97 -0.68 -6.73
CA GLN A 249 7.76 -0.22 -6.04
C GLN A 249 7.75 -0.68 -4.59
N ARG A 250 7.33 0.18 -3.67
CA ARG A 250 7.03 -0.17 -2.27
C ARG A 250 5.68 0.42 -1.88
N VAL A 251 4.81 -0.43 -1.33
CA VAL A 251 3.43 -0.10 -0.97
C VAL A 251 3.29 -0.20 0.55
N TYR A 252 2.64 0.80 1.15
CA TYR A 252 2.46 0.94 2.58
C TYR A 252 0.98 1.16 2.92
N PHE A 253 0.51 0.66 4.06
CA PHE A 253 -0.86 0.98 4.51
C PHE A 253 -0.99 2.47 4.82
N ALA A 254 -2.06 3.10 4.34
CA ALA A 254 -2.30 4.53 4.57
C ALA A 254 -2.96 4.80 5.93
N ASP A 255 -3.66 3.82 6.48
CA ASP A 255 -4.50 3.94 7.66
C ASP A 255 -4.54 2.66 8.51
N GLY A 256 -5.30 2.73 9.60
CA GLY A 256 -5.52 1.62 10.52
C GLY A 256 -4.30 1.26 11.37
N GLN A 257 -4.41 0.12 12.04
CA GLN A 257 -3.38 -0.38 12.97
C GLN A 257 -2.01 -0.61 12.31
N ASN A 258 -2.02 -0.87 11.01
CA ASN A 258 -0.81 -1.16 10.24
C ASN A 258 -0.32 0.03 9.42
N LYS A 259 -0.85 1.26 9.64
CA LYS A 259 -0.38 2.47 8.94
C LYS A 259 1.15 2.48 8.92
N ASP A 260 1.71 2.80 7.76
CA ASP A 260 3.14 2.85 7.46
C ASP A 260 3.89 1.50 7.42
N ALA A 261 3.23 0.38 7.70
CA ALA A 261 3.84 -0.93 7.45
C ALA A 261 3.94 -1.19 5.94
N LEU A 262 5.10 -1.69 5.51
CA LEU A 262 5.29 -2.21 4.17
C LEU A 262 4.36 -3.41 3.96
N VAL A 263 3.43 -3.31 3.02
CA VAL A 263 2.47 -4.38 2.68
C VAL A 263 2.90 -5.14 1.44
N HIS A 264 3.55 -4.47 0.48
CA HIS A 264 3.98 -5.09 -0.76
C HIS A 264 5.22 -4.41 -1.34
N ALA A 265 6.02 -5.18 -2.04
CA ALA A 265 7.23 -4.72 -2.70
C ALA A 265 7.45 -5.52 -3.97
N GLU A 266 7.54 -4.85 -5.11
CA GLU A 266 7.81 -5.51 -6.39
C GLU A 266 8.81 -4.73 -7.22
N ASN A 267 9.47 -5.43 -8.13
CA ASN A 267 10.34 -4.86 -9.14
C ASN A 267 9.96 -5.44 -10.51
N GLY A 268 10.24 -4.69 -11.57
CA GLY A 268 9.98 -5.15 -12.91
C GLY A 268 10.56 -4.24 -13.98
N SER A 269 10.08 -4.40 -15.20
CA SER A 269 10.47 -3.57 -16.34
C SER A 269 9.28 -3.25 -17.23
N LEU A 270 9.38 -2.10 -17.89
CA LEU A 270 8.61 -1.75 -19.07
C LEU A 270 9.56 -1.68 -20.26
N LEU A 271 9.18 -2.30 -21.38
CA LEU A 271 9.99 -2.34 -22.59
C LEU A 271 9.16 -1.78 -23.74
N LEU A 272 9.74 -0.84 -24.47
CA LEU A 272 9.24 -0.42 -25.77
C LEU A 272 10.05 -1.14 -26.85
N LEU A 273 9.36 -1.92 -27.69
CA LEU A 273 9.97 -2.75 -28.73
C LEU A 273 10.04 -2.00 -30.05
N GLY A 274 11.23 -1.95 -30.64
CA GLY A 274 11.49 -1.39 -31.96
C GLY A 274 11.98 -2.46 -32.93
N ASP A 275 11.17 -2.80 -33.92
CA ASP A 275 11.52 -3.78 -34.95
C ASP A 275 12.40 -3.14 -36.03
N ILE A 276 13.57 -3.73 -36.29
CA ILE A 276 14.57 -3.19 -37.23
C ILE A 276 15.18 -4.30 -38.09
N LYS A 277 15.81 -3.91 -39.20
CA LYS A 277 16.71 -4.83 -39.91
C LYS A 277 17.89 -5.20 -39.02
N GLN A 278 18.31 -6.45 -39.07
CA GLN A 278 19.43 -6.92 -38.28
C GLN A 278 20.73 -6.27 -38.77
N GLN A 279 21.40 -5.55 -37.89
CA GLN A 279 22.77 -5.10 -38.13
C GLN A 279 23.75 -6.27 -38.13
N LEU A 280 24.83 -6.18 -38.90
CA LEU A 280 25.94 -7.12 -38.80
C LEU A 280 26.55 -7.10 -37.38
N GLY A 281 27.31 -8.14 -37.04
CA GLY A 281 28.08 -8.16 -35.81
C GLY A 281 29.15 -7.06 -35.78
N PRO A 282 29.82 -6.83 -34.64
CA PRO A 282 30.91 -5.85 -34.53
C PRO A 282 32.05 -6.08 -35.53
N TYR A 283 32.15 -7.30 -36.09
CA TYR A 283 33.13 -7.69 -37.11
C TYR A 283 32.55 -7.87 -38.52
N GLY A 284 31.28 -7.48 -38.77
CA GLY A 284 30.68 -7.57 -40.10
C GLY A 284 30.24 -8.96 -40.53
N ASN A 285 30.44 -9.24 -41.82
CA ASN A 285 30.23 -10.53 -42.47
C ASN A 285 31.56 -11.32 -42.54
N GLY A 286 32.27 -11.41 -41.40
CA GLY A 286 33.61 -11.99 -41.29
C GLY A 286 34.31 -11.59 -39.98
N ASN A 287 35.64 -11.82 -39.89
CA ASN A 287 36.49 -11.36 -38.77
C ASN A 287 37.16 -10.00 -39.07
N LEU A 288 36.69 -9.26 -40.08
CA LEU A 288 37.29 -8.00 -40.50
C LEU A 288 36.60 -6.81 -39.80
N PRO A 289 37.31 -6.03 -38.96
CA PRO A 289 36.72 -4.89 -38.28
C PRO A 289 36.22 -3.82 -39.26
N GLY A 290 35.13 -3.11 -38.92
CA GLY A 290 34.68 -1.91 -39.65
C GLY A 290 33.40 -2.04 -40.48
N LEU A 291 32.74 -3.20 -40.50
CA LEU A 291 31.48 -3.43 -41.23
C LEU A 291 30.21 -3.36 -40.35
N GLY A 292 30.33 -3.05 -39.06
CA GLY A 292 29.24 -3.11 -38.07
C GLY A 292 28.03 -2.19 -38.31
N ASN A 293 28.11 -1.28 -39.29
CA ASN A 293 26.99 -0.39 -39.66
C ASN A 293 26.13 -0.93 -40.81
N GLN A 294 26.50 -2.06 -41.41
CA GLN A 294 25.68 -2.70 -42.46
C GLN A 294 24.61 -3.62 -41.84
N THR A 295 23.64 -4.02 -42.65
CA THR A 295 22.61 -4.98 -42.26
C THR A 295 22.90 -6.36 -42.88
N VAL A 296 22.42 -7.42 -42.23
CA VAL A 296 22.45 -8.77 -42.80
C VAL A 296 21.66 -8.76 -44.11
N ALA A 297 22.21 -9.40 -45.15
CA ALA A 297 21.54 -9.55 -46.43
C ALA A 297 20.17 -10.21 -46.24
N ASP A 298 19.16 -9.73 -46.98
CA ASP A 298 17.77 -10.20 -46.92
C ASP A 298 17.10 -10.07 -45.54
N SER A 299 17.67 -9.29 -44.62
CA SER A 299 17.04 -9.04 -43.33
C SER A 299 15.75 -8.23 -43.46
N VAL A 300 14.72 -8.72 -42.78
CA VAL A 300 13.40 -8.08 -42.67
C VAL A 300 13.15 -7.78 -41.19
N PRO A 301 12.69 -6.57 -40.82
CA PRO A 301 12.22 -6.31 -39.47
C PRO A 301 11.16 -7.34 -39.07
N PRO A 302 11.20 -7.85 -37.82
CA PRO A 302 10.10 -8.67 -37.33
C PRO A 302 8.79 -7.88 -37.35
N THR A 303 7.67 -8.59 -37.23
CA THR A 303 6.36 -7.97 -37.08
C THR A 303 5.74 -8.49 -35.80
N GLN A 304 5.45 -7.59 -34.87
CA GLN A 304 4.73 -7.92 -33.63
C GLN A 304 3.46 -7.07 -33.53
N GLU A 305 2.39 -7.69 -33.03
CA GLU A 305 1.11 -7.01 -32.78
C GLU A 305 1.24 -5.98 -31.65
N PHE A 306 2.11 -6.24 -30.69
CA PHE A 306 2.31 -5.46 -29.48
C PHE A 306 3.74 -4.94 -29.42
N ASN A 307 3.89 -3.67 -29.08
CA ASN A 307 5.20 -3.00 -28.97
C ASN A 307 5.50 -2.53 -27.54
N LEU A 308 4.59 -2.72 -26.60
CA LEU A 308 4.79 -2.44 -25.19
C LEU A 308 4.77 -3.76 -24.41
N VAL A 309 5.73 -3.91 -23.50
CA VAL A 309 5.83 -5.07 -22.61
C VAL A 309 5.97 -4.59 -21.18
N LYS A 310 5.26 -5.24 -20.24
CA LYS A 310 5.54 -5.15 -18.81
C LYS A 310 5.96 -6.52 -18.29
N GLN A 311 7.08 -6.58 -17.59
CA GLN A 311 7.54 -7.76 -16.87
C GLN A 311 7.48 -7.48 -15.38
N VAL A 312 6.95 -8.43 -14.60
CA VAL A 312 6.78 -8.27 -13.15
C VAL A 312 7.34 -9.48 -12.43
N ALA A 313 8.17 -9.25 -11.42
CA ALA A 313 8.59 -10.25 -10.45
C ALA A 313 7.79 -10.04 -9.16
N VAL A 314 6.75 -10.85 -8.96
CA VAL A 314 5.84 -10.74 -7.82
C VAL A 314 6.43 -11.52 -6.65
N PRO A 315 6.58 -10.93 -5.44
CA PRO A 315 7.20 -11.59 -4.28
C PRO A 315 6.42 -12.79 -3.74
N HIS A 316 5.21 -13.04 -4.25
CA HIS A 316 4.41 -14.24 -4.00
C HIS A 316 4.87 -15.46 -4.82
N GLY A 317 5.87 -15.30 -5.69
CA GLY A 317 6.39 -16.37 -6.54
C GLY A 317 5.69 -16.45 -7.89
N ASN A 318 5.27 -15.31 -8.43
CA ASN A 318 4.74 -15.22 -9.79
C ASN A 318 5.72 -14.44 -10.68
N SER A 319 5.83 -14.83 -11.95
CA SER A 319 6.50 -14.03 -12.97
C SER A 319 5.54 -13.78 -14.12
N ILE A 320 5.39 -12.51 -14.47
CA ILE A 320 4.38 -12.04 -15.42
C ILE A 320 5.07 -11.42 -16.63
N LEU A 321 4.60 -11.79 -17.81
CA LEU A 321 4.88 -11.14 -19.09
C LEU A 321 3.55 -10.65 -19.65
N ALA A 322 3.34 -9.34 -19.67
CA ALA A 322 2.16 -8.71 -20.23
C ALA A 322 2.52 -7.89 -21.46
N LEU A 323 1.77 -8.08 -22.54
CA LEU A 323 2.01 -7.42 -23.83
C LEU A 323 0.89 -6.43 -24.13
N GLY A 324 1.20 -5.37 -24.88
CA GLY A 324 0.21 -4.39 -25.26
C GLY A 324 0.77 -3.25 -26.10
N SER A 325 0.10 -2.11 -26.00
CA SER A 325 0.37 -0.92 -26.83
C SER A 325 0.08 0.35 -26.04
N TYR A 326 0.30 1.50 -26.66
CA TYR A 326 0.01 2.81 -26.09
C TYR A 326 -0.74 3.72 -27.05
N THR A 327 -1.46 4.71 -26.51
CA THR A 327 -2.18 5.73 -27.26
C THR A 327 -2.06 7.09 -26.59
N TYR A 328 -2.14 8.16 -27.36
CA TYR A 328 -2.26 9.53 -26.85
C TYR A 328 -3.73 9.95 -26.81
N GLY A 329 -4.08 10.78 -25.85
CA GLY A 329 -5.40 11.41 -25.74
C GLY A 329 -5.32 12.84 -25.24
N SER A 330 -6.39 13.59 -25.48
CA SER A 330 -6.59 14.96 -25.00
C SER A 330 -7.63 15.00 -23.88
N GLY A 331 -7.51 15.97 -22.99
CA GLY A 331 -8.35 16.14 -21.80
C GLY A 331 -8.12 15.07 -20.74
N ALA A 332 -9.06 14.94 -19.81
CA ALA A 332 -9.06 13.88 -18.81
C ALA A 332 -9.36 12.51 -19.46
N PRO A 333 -8.65 11.44 -19.09
CA PRO A 333 -8.96 10.10 -19.58
C PRO A 333 -10.31 9.61 -19.02
N THR A 334 -11.05 8.86 -19.83
CA THR A 334 -12.19 8.09 -19.33
C THR A 334 -11.68 6.84 -18.61
N ILE A 335 -11.86 6.79 -17.30
CA ILE A 335 -11.54 5.63 -16.47
C ILE A 335 -12.74 4.67 -16.46
N PRO A 336 -12.60 3.43 -16.95
CA PRO A 336 -13.70 2.47 -16.95
C PRO A 336 -13.99 1.97 -15.52
N THR A 337 -15.24 1.56 -15.24
CA THR A 337 -15.58 0.85 -13.99
C THR A 337 -14.79 -0.45 -13.90
N ALA A 338 -14.18 -0.71 -12.74
CA ALA A 338 -13.47 -1.96 -12.47
C ALA A 338 -14.46 -3.12 -12.22
N VAL A 339 -14.13 -4.31 -12.73
CA VAL A 339 -14.88 -5.55 -12.45
C VAL A 339 -14.22 -6.26 -11.28
N VAL A 340 -14.92 -6.31 -10.15
CA VAL A 340 -14.39 -6.81 -8.87
C VAL A 340 -15.12 -8.02 -8.31
N LEU A 341 -16.33 -8.29 -8.80
CA LEU A 341 -17.19 -9.31 -8.23
C LEU A 341 -16.80 -10.70 -8.75
N PRO A 342 -16.51 -11.67 -7.87
CA PRO A 342 -16.42 -13.07 -8.28
C PRO A 342 -17.80 -13.59 -8.69
N THR A 343 -17.82 -14.71 -9.42
CA THR A 343 -19.05 -15.38 -9.83
C THR A 343 -19.29 -16.64 -9.01
N ASN A 344 -20.55 -17.05 -8.85
CA ASN A 344 -20.95 -18.29 -8.18
C ASN A 344 -20.52 -18.43 -6.70
N VAL A 345 -20.25 -17.30 -6.03
CA VAL A 345 -20.04 -17.22 -4.57
C VAL A 345 -20.88 -16.08 -4.02
N ASP A 346 -21.16 -16.10 -2.71
CA ASP A 346 -21.79 -14.94 -2.08
C ASP A 346 -20.86 -13.71 -2.21
N THR A 347 -21.44 -12.57 -2.58
CA THR A 347 -20.74 -11.30 -2.77
C THR A 347 -21.16 -10.24 -1.76
N THR A 348 -21.96 -10.61 -0.76
CA THR A 348 -22.38 -9.74 0.34
C THR A 348 -21.19 -9.03 1.00
N PRO A 349 -20.02 -9.67 1.25
CA PRO A 349 -18.87 -8.98 1.82
C PRO A 349 -18.40 -7.74 1.05
N TYR A 350 -18.60 -7.69 -0.28
CA TYR A 350 -18.23 -6.52 -1.11
C TYR A 350 -19.14 -5.31 -0.87
N ARG A 351 -20.34 -5.53 -0.34
CA ARG A 351 -21.39 -4.51 -0.13
C ARG A 351 -21.54 -4.10 1.34
N THR A 352 -21.07 -4.94 2.25
CA THR A 352 -21.19 -4.71 3.69
C THR A 352 -20.05 -3.87 4.22
N LEU A 353 -20.38 -2.73 4.85
CA LEU A 353 -19.42 -1.91 5.57
C LEU A 353 -18.85 -2.69 6.76
N SER A 354 -17.52 -2.77 6.81
CA SER A 354 -16.77 -3.35 7.92
C SER A 354 -15.49 -2.56 8.11
N GLN A 355 -15.28 -2.02 9.31
CA GLN A 355 -14.09 -1.22 9.61
C GLN A 355 -12.77 -1.98 9.42
N VAL A 356 -12.81 -3.32 9.43
CA VAL A 356 -11.62 -4.17 9.36
C VAL A 356 -11.42 -4.79 7.98
N THR A 357 -12.50 -5.23 7.33
CA THR A 357 -12.41 -6.04 6.10
C THR A 357 -12.86 -5.30 4.84
N ASN A 358 -13.77 -4.33 4.98
CA ASN A 358 -14.33 -3.54 3.88
C ASN A 358 -14.73 -2.14 4.37
N PRO A 359 -13.74 -1.25 4.63
CA PRO A 359 -14.00 0.07 5.21
C PRO A 359 -14.66 1.04 4.21
N ASN A 360 -14.65 0.72 2.91
CA ASN A 360 -15.25 1.54 1.87
C ASN A 360 -15.94 0.67 0.81
N PRO A 361 -17.23 0.31 1.00
CA PRO A 361 -17.98 -0.49 0.04
C PRO A 361 -18.11 0.13 -1.34
N THR A 362 -18.13 1.47 -1.44
CA THR A 362 -18.20 2.19 -2.72
C THR A 362 -16.95 1.93 -3.56
N TYR A 363 -15.76 2.15 -2.99
CA TYR A 363 -14.50 1.84 -3.67
C TYR A 363 -14.28 0.33 -3.80
N THR A 364 -14.83 -0.48 -2.90
CA THR A 364 -14.77 -1.94 -3.06
C THR A 364 -15.52 -2.43 -4.29
N LEU A 365 -16.68 -1.84 -4.62
CA LEU A 365 -17.46 -2.18 -5.80
C LEU A 365 -16.91 -1.57 -7.09
N ASN A 366 -16.17 -0.46 -6.99
CA ASN A 366 -15.48 0.16 -8.11
C ASN A 366 -14.21 0.90 -7.62
N PRO A 367 -13.05 0.21 -7.49
CA PRO A 367 -11.83 0.84 -6.99
C PRO A 367 -11.36 1.95 -7.91
N ASN A 368 -11.62 1.84 -9.22
CA ASN A 368 -11.34 2.90 -10.18
C ASN A 368 -12.08 4.22 -9.89
N GLN A 369 -13.10 4.22 -9.01
CA GLN A 369 -13.70 5.47 -8.51
C GLN A 369 -12.68 6.36 -7.80
N ALA A 370 -11.68 5.81 -7.11
CA ALA A 370 -10.61 6.62 -6.50
C ALA A 370 -9.82 7.42 -7.55
N LEU A 371 -9.66 6.88 -8.76
CA LEU A 371 -9.02 7.57 -9.88
C LEU A 371 -9.91 8.67 -10.44
N VAL A 372 -11.22 8.39 -10.58
CA VAL A 372 -12.21 9.39 -11.02
C VAL A 372 -12.28 10.56 -10.04
N ASP A 373 -12.30 10.29 -8.74
CA ASP A 373 -12.34 11.33 -7.70
C ASP A 373 -11.08 12.22 -7.72
N ALA A 374 -9.92 11.66 -8.09
CA ALA A 374 -8.71 12.45 -8.29
C ALA A 374 -8.80 13.36 -9.53
N LEU A 375 -9.39 12.87 -10.64
CA LEU A 375 -9.62 13.66 -11.85
C LEU A 375 -10.61 14.81 -11.62
N GLU A 376 -11.58 14.64 -10.71
CA GLU A 376 -12.49 15.73 -10.32
C GLU A 376 -11.77 16.88 -9.60
N ILE A 377 -10.67 16.60 -8.91
CA ILE A 377 -9.86 17.61 -8.22
C ILE A 377 -8.84 18.24 -9.16
N GLN A 378 -8.20 17.43 -10.01
CA GLN A 378 -7.11 17.85 -10.87
C GLN A 378 -7.20 17.12 -12.21
N ALA A 379 -8.03 17.66 -13.10
CA ALA A 379 -8.22 17.14 -14.45
C ALA A 379 -7.01 17.49 -15.34
N PRO A 380 -6.41 16.52 -16.06
CA PRO A 380 -5.37 16.78 -17.03
C PRO A 380 -5.94 17.29 -18.35
N ASP A 381 -5.09 17.91 -19.16
CA ASP A 381 -5.41 18.42 -20.50
C ASP A 381 -4.90 17.50 -21.63
N ALA A 382 -4.04 16.53 -21.29
CA ALA A 382 -3.58 15.48 -22.18
C ALA A 382 -3.14 14.25 -21.37
N TYR A 383 -3.16 13.08 -22.00
CA TYR A 383 -2.65 11.85 -21.40
C TYR A 383 -2.03 10.89 -22.41
N ILE A 384 -1.16 10.01 -21.90
CA ILE A 384 -0.67 8.82 -22.58
C ILE A 384 -1.24 7.62 -21.84
N LYS A 385 -2.01 6.79 -22.55
CA LYS A 385 -2.53 5.54 -22.02
C LYS A 385 -1.61 4.40 -22.44
N LEU A 386 -1.08 3.66 -21.47
CA LEU A 386 -0.33 2.42 -21.67
C LEU A 386 -1.22 1.28 -21.23
N THR A 387 -1.44 0.26 -22.06
CA THR A 387 -2.29 -0.89 -21.70
C THR A 387 -1.58 -2.17 -22.05
N VAL A 388 -1.48 -3.10 -21.08
CA VAL A 388 -0.88 -4.42 -21.26
C VAL A 388 -1.75 -5.49 -20.62
N SER A 389 -1.68 -6.70 -21.17
CA SER A 389 -2.34 -7.89 -20.61
C SER A 389 -1.47 -9.12 -20.78
N SER A 390 -1.49 -10.02 -19.80
CA SER A 390 -0.88 -11.34 -19.94
C SER A 390 -1.64 -12.24 -20.91
N THR A 391 -2.86 -11.89 -21.33
CA THR A 391 -3.61 -12.66 -22.34
C THR A 391 -3.36 -12.18 -23.76
N ASN A 392 -2.67 -11.05 -23.93
CA ASN A 392 -2.30 -10.53 -25.25
C ASN A 392 -1.14 -11.34 -25.84
N GLY A 393 -1.27 -11.74 -27.10
CA GLY A 393 -0.21 -12.41 -27.86
C GLY A 393 0.35 -13.66 -27.17
N LYS A 394 1.63 -13.62 -26.81
CA LYS A 394 2.34 -14.67 -26.05
C LYS A 394 2.66 -14.25 -24.61
N GLY A 395 1.89 -13.31 -24.07
CA GLY A 395 1.92 -13.01 -22.64
C GLY A 395 1.63 -14.25 -21.81
N ALA A 396 2.08 -14.23 -20.55
CA ALA A 396 1.92 -15.35 -19.64
C ALA A 396 2.03 -14.90 -18.19
N VAL A 397 1.38 -15.67 -17.31
CA VAL A 397 1.69 -15.70 -15.88
C VAL A 397 2.26 -17.07 -15.56
N THR A 398 3.39 -17.10 -14.86
CA THR A 398 3.98 -18.31 -14.31
C THR A 398 3.95 -18.24 -12.79
N ASN A 399 3.70 -19.38 -12.15
CA ASN A 399 3.39 -19.50 -10.74
C ASN A 399 4.33 -20.54 -10.09
N ILE A 400 4.78 -20.32 -8.85
CA ILE A 400 5.43 -21.39 -8.06
C ILE A 400 4.43 -22.49 -7.66
N GLY A 401 4.94 -23.61 -7.16
CA GLY A 401 4.13 -24.79 -6.87
C GLY A 401 2.98 -24.58 -5.87
N PHE A 402 3.14 -23.70 -4.88
CA PHE A 402 2.05 -23.37 -3.94
C PHE A 402 0.91 -22.62 -4.65
N GLU A 403 1.25 -21.54 -5.35
CA GLU A 403 0.31 -20.73 -6.12
C GLU A 403 -0.49 -21.60 -7.11
N GLN A 404 0.18 -22.46 -7.88
CA GLN A 404 -0.49 -23.38 -8.82
C GLN A 404 -1.58 -24.25 -8.17
N GLN A 405 -1.43 -24.61 -6.89
CA GLN A 405 -2.34 -25.51 -6.19
C GLN A 405 -3.41 -24.79 -5.36
N HIS A 406 -3.13 -23.57 -4.90
CA HIS A 406 -3.91 -22.94 -3.83
C HIS A 406 -4.32 -21.48 -4.08
N ALA A 407 -3.66 -20.77 -5.01
CA ALA A 407 -3.92 -19.35 -5.26
C ALA A 407 -3.54 -18.92 -6.68
N ASN A 408 -3.77 -19.78 -7.68
CA ASN A 408 -3.14 -19.64 -8.99
C ASN A 408 -3.51 -18.32 -9.65
N VAL A 409 -2.50 -17.50 -9.95
CA VAL A 409 -2.71 -16.28 -10.75
C VAL A 409 -2.94 -16.69 -12.21
N ALA A 410 -4.15 -16.48 -12.70
CA ALA A 410 -4.57 -16.88 -14.04
C ALA A 410 -4.33 -15.80 -15.10
N SER A 411 -4.47 -14.53 -14.73
CA SER A 411 -4.26 -13.41 -15.64
C SER A 411 -3.85 -12.15 -14.90
N TYR A 412 -3.26 -11.24 -15.66
CA TYR A 412 -2.84 -9.93 -15.23
C TYR A 412 -3.19 -8.91 -16.31
N ASP A 413 -3.87 -7.84 -15.92
CA ASP A 413 -4.24 -6.71 -16.77
C ASP A 413 -3.80 -5.42 -16.10
N PHE A 414 -3.23 -4.49 -16.88
CA PHE A 414 -2.70 -3.26 -16.32
C PHE A 414 -2.85 -2.09 -17.29
N THR A 415 -3.30 -0.95 -16.76
CA THR A 415 -3.36 0.32 -17.48
C THR A 415 -2.67 1.43 -16.70
N TYR A 416 -1.75 2.15 -17.35
CA TYR A 416 -1.27 3.46 -16.90
C TYR A 416 -1.98 4.57 -17.68
N TRP A 417 -2.27 5.67 -16.99
CA TRP A 417 -2.53 6.98 -17.57
C TRP A 417 -1.45 7.93 -17.05
N LEU A 418 -0.53 8.28 -17.93
CA LEU A 418 0.43 9.37 -17.71
C LEU A 418 -0.25 10.67 -18.12
N GLU A 419 -0.35 11.62 -17.21
CA GLU A 419 -1.26 12.74 -17.32
C GLU A 419 -0.50 14.08 -17.24
N SER A 420 -0.87 14.99 -18.14
CA SER A 420 -0.27 16.30 -18.30
C SER A 420 -1.23 17.40 -17.85
N LEU A 421 -0.65 18.41 -17.20
CA LEU A 421 -1.34 19.60 -16.68
C LEU A 421 -0.86 20.88 -17.38
N ASP A 422 -0.07 20.74 -18.45
CA ASP A 422 0.64 21.82 -19.12
C ASP A 422 0.60 21.70 -20.66
N GLY A 423 -0.48 21.13 -21.20
CA GLY A 423 -0.72 21.01 -22.63
C GLY A 423 0.07 19.92 -23.32
N GLY A 424 0.43 18.85 -22.60
CA GLY A 424 1.21 17.73 -23.10
C GLY A 424 2.72 17.96 -23.13
N VAL A 425 3.23 18.98 -22.44
CA VAL A 425 4.67 19.29 -22.37
C VAL A 425 5.36 18.37 -21.38
N SER A 426 4.77 18.19 -20.20
CA SER A 426 5.22 17.28 -19.16
C SER A 426 4.08 16.40 -18.65
N TYR A 427 4.41 15.19 -18.24
CA TYR A 427 3.47 14.24 -17.65
C TYR A 427 3.90 13.99 -16.21
N THR A 428 3.22 14.65 -15.28
CA THR A 428 3.60 14.73 -13.86
C THR A 428 2.60 14.08 -12.92
N GLN A 429 1.45 13.66 -13.43
CA GLN A 429 0.48 12.82 -12.71
C GLN A 429 0.44 11.42 -13.35
N LEU A 430 0.35 10.39 -12.53
CA LEU A 430 0.31 8.99 -12.95
C LEU A 430 -0.85 8.30 -12.25
N GLN A 431 -1.84 7.88 -13.01
CA GLN A 431 -2.88 6.97 -12.53
C GLN A 431 -2.64 5.57 -13.06
N TYR A 432 -3.01 4.56 -12.27
CA TYR A 432 -3.06 3.19 -12.78
C TYR A 432 -4.19 2.36 -12.20
N SER A 433 -4.58 1.36 -12.97
CA SER A 433 -5.47 0.28 -12.56
C SER A 433 -4.86 -1.06 -12.96
N GLN A 434 -4.71 -1.93 -11.97
CA GLN A 434 -4.17 -3.28 -12.11
C GLN A 434 -5.22 -4.29 -11.67
N THR A 435 -5.42 -5.34 -12.46
CA THR A 435 -6.25 -6.49 -12.08
C THR A 435 -5.44 -7.77 -12.18
N ILE A 436 -5.42 -8.52 -11.08
CA ILE A 436 -4.88 -9.87 -11.01
C ILE A 436 -6.07 -10.83 -10.79
N SER A 437 -6.19 -11.85 -11.64
CA SER A 437 -7.23 -12.88 -11.45
C SER A 437 -6.66 -14.03 -10.63
N LEU A 438 -7.06 -14.11 -9.36
CA LEU A 438 -6.67 -15.15 -8.41
C LEU A 438 -7.65 -16.32 -8.46
N GLN A 439 -7.18 -17.50 -8.81
CA GLN A 439 -7.97 -18.72 -8.74
C GLN A 439 -7.87 -19.30 -7.33
N LEU A 440 -8.94 -19.15 -6.55
CA LEU A 440 -8.99 -19.59 -5.16
C LEU A 440 -9.84 -20.85 -5.02
N PRO A 441 -9.42 -21.84 -4.22
CA PRO A 441 -10.23 -23.01 -3.90
C PRO A 441 -11.37 -22.61 -2.96
N MET A 442 -12.60 -22.83 -3.41
CA MET A 442 -13.84 -22.56 -2.68
C MET A 442 -14.65 -23.84 -2.48
N SER A 443 -15.72 -23.76 -1.70
CA SER A 443 -16.67 -24.88 -1.57
C SER A 443 -17.32 -25.14 -2.93
N GLY A 444 -16.96 -26.24 -3.59
CA GLY A 444 -17.51 -26.63 -4.89
C GLY A 444 -16.59 -26.42 -6.10
N GLY A 445 -15.35 -25.94 -5.91
CA GLY A 445 -14.36 -25.83 -6.98
C GLY A 445 -13.44 -24.61 -6.87
N SER A 446 -12.72 -24.31 -7.95
CA SER A 446 -11.92 -23.09 -8.06
C SER A 446 -12.77 -21.93 -8.56
N VAL A 447 -12.67 -20.77 -7.92
CA VAL A 447 -13.38 -19.54 -8.31
C VAL A 447 -12.38 -18.44 -8.62
N PRO A 448 -12.56 -17.70 -9.75
CA PRO A 448 -11.72 -16.56 -10.06
C PRO A 448 -12.17 -15.35 -9.24
N PHE A 449 -11.22 -14.77 -8.52
CA PHE A 449 -11.38 -13.57 -7.74
C PHE A 449 -10.53 -12.45 -8.34
N PRO A 450 -11.14 -11.34 -8.80
CA PRO A 450 -10.40 -10.16 -9.20
C PRO A 450 -9.79 -9.47 -7.97
N HIS A 451 -8.46 -9.42 -7.93
CA HIS A 451 -7.70 -8.56 -7.04
C HIS A 451 -7.33 -7.29 -7.79
N VAL A 452 -7.96 -6.17 -7.42
CA VAL A 452 -7.83 -4.89 -8.13
C VAL A 452 -7.12 -3.88 -7.25
N THR A 453 -6.09 -3.25 -7.79
CA THR A 453 -5.30 -2.21 -7.11
C THR A 453 -5.19 -0.99 -7.99
N VAL A 454 -5.43 0.19 -7.42
CA VAL A 454 -5.39 1.48 -8.13
C VAL A 454 -4.66 2.53 -7.31
N ASN A 455 -4.00 3.47 -7.97
CA ASN A 455 -3.43 4.64 -7.30
C ASN A 455 -3.29 5.85 -8.23
N THR A 456 -3.26 7.04 -7.65
CA THR A 456 -2.83 8.30 -8.28
C THR A 456 -1.55 8.79 -7.60
N LEU A 457 -0.48 8.95 -8.38
CA LEU A 457 0.81 9.43 -7.94
C LEU A 457 1.19 10.73 -8.65
N THR A 458 2.05 11.50 -8.02
CA THR A 458 2.67 12.70 -8.60
C THR A 458 4.17 12.48 -8.70
N LYS A 459 4.74 12.92 -9.82
CA LYS A 459 6.19 12.91 -10.05
C LYS A 459 6.85 13.84 -9.05
N LYS A 460 7.83 13.34 -8.33
CA LYS A 460 8.59 14.15 -7.39
C LYS A 460 9.49 15.11 -8.14
N SER A 461 9.46 16.38 -7.73
CA SER A 461 10.39 17.39 -8.22
C SER A 461 11.82 16.96 -7.88
N SER A 462 12.67 16.88 -8.90
CA SER A 462 14.10 16.57 -8.77
C SER A 462 14.88 17.66 -8.08
#